data_AF-A0A8S8YC99-F1
#
_entry.id   AF-A0A8S8YC99-F1
#
_cell.length_a   1.000
_cell.length_b   1.000
_cell.length_c   1.000
_cell.angle_alpha   90.00
_cell.angle_beta   90.00
_cell.angle_gamma   90.00
#
_symmetry.space_group_name_H-M   'P 1'
#
loop_
_entity.id
_entity.type
_entity.pdbx_description
1 polymer ?
#
loop_
_entity_poly.entity_id
_entity_poly.type
_entity_poly.pdbx_seq_one_letter_code
_entity_poly.pdbx_strand_id
1 'polypeptide(L)'
;MVRTGHSFMKRELRSNPEAVMAGEMSGHFFLHDRWPGFDCSLYNAARLLEIVGRDSSPKDGGMISHRDSLTYLITLRQMKQKFR
;
A
#
# COMPACT_ATOMS: atom_id res chain seq x y z
N MET A 1 -7.96 -12.59 -2.53
CA MET A 1 -7.57 -12.35 -1.11
C MET A 1 -6.91 -13.63 -0.62
N VAL A 2 -5.67 -13.56 -0.13
CA VAL A 2 -4.83 -14.74 0.14
C VAL A 2 -4.63 -14.93 1.65
N ARG A 3 -4.24 -16.13 2.07
CA ARG A 3 -3.82 -16.40 3.45
C ARG A 3 -2.63 -15.53 3.83
N THR A 4 -2.67 -14.93 5.01
CA THR A 4 -1.59 -14.10 5.55
C THR A 4 -0.30 -14.91 5.72
N GLY A 5 0.84 -14.28 5.43
CA GLY A 5 2.18 -14.82 5.68
C GLY A 5 3.12 -14.68 4.47
N HIS A 6 4.36 -14.35 4.76
CA HIS A 6 5.43 -14.09 3.78
C HIS A 6 5.58 -15.18 2.69
N SER A 7 5.49 -16.46 3.06
CA SER A 7 5.61 -17.57 2.10
C SER A 7 4.43 -17.64 1.13
N PHE A 8 3.21 -17.32 1.59
CA PHE A 8 2.03 -17.27 0.73
C PHE A 8 2.12 -16.08 -0.23
N MET A 9 2.56 -14.92 0.24
CA MET A 9 2.73 -13.74 -0.61
C MET A 9 3.76 -13.99 -1.72
N LYS A 10 4.92 -14.58 -1.41
CA LYS A 10 5.92 -14.95 -2.42
C LYS A 10 5.38 -15.96 -3.44
N ARG A 11 4.60 -16.94 -2.98
CA ARG A 11 4.00 -17.95 -3.87
C ARG A 11 3.00 -17.31 -4.81
N GLU A 12 2.10 -16.47 -4.31
CA GLU A 12 1.10 -15.80 -5.14
C GLU A 12 1.74 -14.85 -6.15
N LEU A 13 2.76 -14.09 -5.74
CA LEU A 13 3.49 -13.21 -6.65
C LEU A 13 4.15 -14.00 -7.79
N ARG A 14 4.68 -15.19 -7.48
CA ARG A 14 5.25 -16.09 -8.51
C ARG A 14 4.17 -16.72 -9.41
N SER A 15 3.03 -17.08 -8.83
CA SER A 15 1.91 -17.68 -9.57
C SER A 15 1.16 -16.68 -10.45
N ASN A 16 1.29 -15.37 -10.19
CA ASN A 16 0.61 -14.31 -10.92
C ASN A 16 1.65 -13.31 -11.49
N PRO A 17 2.23 -13.59 -12.66
CA PRO A 17 3.25 -12.74 -13.28
C PRO A 17 2.77 -11.31 -13.58
N GLU A 18 1.45 -11.15 -13.77
CA GLU A 18 0.79 -9.85 -13.99
C GLU A 18 0.72 -8.99 -12.72
N ALA A 19 0.95 -9.58 -11.54
CA ALA A 19 0.89 -8.86 -10.28
C ALA A 19 2.17 -8.07 -10.03
N VAL A 20 2.06 -6.75 -10.08
CA VAL A 20 3.17 -5.81 -9.80
C VAL A 20 3.56 -5.72 -8.32
N MET A 21 2.69 -6.16 -7.41
CA MET A 21 2.94 -6.08 -5.97
C MET A 21 2.10 -7.09 -5.16
N ALA A 22 2.66 -7.59 -4.07
CA ALA A 22 1.93 -8.21 -2.97
C ALA A 22 2.26 -7.52 -1.65
N GLY A 23 1.34 -7.55 -0.69
CA GLY A 23 1.55 -6.93 0.62
C GLY A 23 0.71 -7.57 1.70
N GLU A 24 1.24 -7.58 2.92
CA GLU A 24 0.51 -8.01 4.10
C GLU A 24 0.35 -6.86 5.10
N MET A 25 -0.69 -6.95 5.95
CA MET A 25 -1.03 -5.88 6.91
C MET A 25 0.06 -5.62 7.96
N SER A 26 0.99 -6.57 8.17
CA SER A 26 2.14 -6.38 9.06
C SER A 26 3.21 -5.42 8.49
N GLY A 27 3.07 -5.00 7.22
CA GLY A 27 3.98 -4.07 6.57
C GLY A 27 5.04 -4.72 5.67
N HIS A 28 4.97 -6.03 5.42
CA HIS A 28 5.84 -6.68 4.42
C HIS A 28 5.26 -6.45 3.03
N PHE A 29 6.08 -5.88 2.14
CA PHE A 29 5.69 -5.54 0.77
C PHE A 29 6.66 -6.18 -0.21
N PHE A 30 6.11 -6.80 -1.26
CA PHE A 30 6.85 -7.51 -2.28
C PHE A 30 6.56 -6.82 -3.62
N LEU A 31 7.50 -6.04 -4.10
CA LEU A 31 7.38 -5.32 -5.37
C LEU A 31 8.01 -6.14 -6.51
N HIS A 32 7.22 -6.43 -7.54
CA HIS A 32 7.61 -7.15 -8.76
C HIS A 32 7.44 -6.25 -9.99
N ASP A 33 7.92 -5.01 -9.90
CA ASP A 33 7.88 -4.05 -10.99
C ASP A 33 9.23 -3.93 -11.69
N ARG A 34 10.26 -3.51 -10.95
CA ARG A 34 11.67 -3.35 -11.36
C ARG A 34 12.59 -4.13 -10.41
N TRP A 35 12.00 -4.96 -9.56
CA TRP A 35 12.67 -5.74 -8.53
C TRP A 35 12.15 -7.18 -8.58
N PRO A 36 12.94 -8.19 -8.16
CA PRO A 36 12.57 -9.60 -8.34
C PRO A 36 11.40 -10.09 -7.48
N GLY A 37 10.67 -9.20 -6.78
CA GLY A 37 9.53 -9.61 -5.96
C GLY A 37 9.89 -10.14 -4.57
N PHE A 38 11.08 -9.82 -4.04
CA PHE A 38 11.42 -10.14 -2.65
C PHE A 38 11.16 -8.94 -1.73
N ASP A 39 10.85 -9.23 -0.46
CA ASP A 39 10.65 -8.20 0.54
C ASP A 39 11.99 -7.54 0.91
N CYS A 40 12.04 -6.24 0.67
CA CYS A 40 13.19 -5.40 0.98
C CYS A 40 12.68 -4.05 1.47
N SER A 41 12.75 -3.82 2.78
CA SER A 41 12.28 -2.59 3.42
C SER A 41 12.93 -1.33 2.83
N LEU A 42 14.22 -1.38 2.50
CA LEU A 42 14.95 -0.28 1.86
C LEU A 42 14.40 0.03 0.45
N TYR A 43 14.20 -1.00 -0.37
CA TYR A 43 13.62 -0.81 -1.70
C TYR A 43 12.19 -0.28 -1.60
N ASN A 44 11.38 -0.84 -0.70
CA ASN A 44 10.01 -0.39 -0.45
C ASN A 44 9.96 1.08 0.01
N ALA A 45 10.85 1.49 0.91
CA ALA A 45 10.97 2.87 1.36
C ALA A 45 11.40 3.81 0.22
N ALA A 46 12.38 3.41 -0.59
CA ALA A 46 12.82 4.19 -1.75
C ALA A 46 11.69 4.36 -2.78
N ARG A 47 10.91 3.30 -3.05
CA ARG A 47 9.76 3.35 -3.96
C ARG A 47 8.64 4.23 -3.41
N LEU A 48 8.38 4.17 -2.11
CA LEU A 48 7.44 5.08 -1.45
C LEU A 48 7.89 6.53 -1.59
N LEU A 49 9.17 6.83 -1.34
CA LEU A 49 9.73 8.17 -1.52
C LEU A 49 9.67 8.64 -2.97
N GLU A 50 9.87 7.76 -3.95
CA GLU A 50 9.70 8.09 -5.37
C GLU A 50 8.26 8.47 -5.71
N ILE A 51 7.26 7.79 -5.12
CA ILE A 51 5.85 8.12 -5.31
C ILE A 51 5.52 9.46 -4.66
N VAL A 52 5.92 9.65 -3.40
CA VAL A 52 5.65 10.89 -2.64
C VAL A 52 6.38 12.08 -3.26
N GLY A 53 7.63 11.90 -3.71
CA GLY A 53 8.44 12.96 -4.30
C GLY A 53 8.01 13.40 -5.71
N ARG A 54 7.13 12.63 -6.37
CA ARG A 54 6.48 13.05 -7.62
C ARG A 54 5.29 13.96 -7.39
N ASP A 55 4.74 13.95 -6.18
CA ASP A 55 3.63 14.82 -5.86
C ASP A 55 4.12 16.26 -5.66
N SER A 56 3.21 17.21 -5.90
CA SER A 56 3.51 18.61 -5.65
C SER A 56 3.81 18.83 -4.16
N SER A 57 4.53 19.90 -3.85
CA SER A 57 4.70 20.28 -2.45
C SER A 57 3.31 20.43 -1.81
N PRO A 58 3.15 20.06 -0.54
CA PRO A 58 1.92 20.31 0.20
C PRO A 58 1.43 21.77 0.17
N LYS A 59 2.37 22.71 0.03
CA LYS A 59 2.08 24.14 -0.09
C LYS A 59 1.47 24.52 -1.44
N ASP A 60 1.73 23.71 -2.46
CA ASP A 60 1.30 23.90 -3.84
C ASP A 60 0.13 22.96 -4.20
N GLY A 61 -0.50 22.33 -3.20
CA GLY A 61 -1.68 21.47 -3.37
C GLY A 61 -1.41 19.98 -3.56
N GLY A 62 -0.17 19.49 -3.39
CA GLY A 62 0.10 18.04 -3.33
C GLY A 62 -0.45 17.38 -2.06
N MET A 63 -0.25 16.06 -1.89
CA MET A 63 -0.82 15.18 -0.86
C MET A 63 -0.61 15.65 0.60
N ILE A 64 -1.31 16.71 1.00
CA ILE A 64 -1.71 17.03 2.37
C ILE A 64 -3.17 17.56 2.39
N SER A 65 -3.77 17.88 1.24
CA SER A 65 -5.14 18.42 1.15
C SER A 65 -6.28 17.38 1.29
N HIS A 66 -6.06 16.09 1.02
CA HIS A 66 -7.13 15.07 1.07
C HIS A 66 -7.41 14.49 2.47
N ARG A 67 -7.00 15.16 3.55
CA ARG A 67 -7.30 14.69 4.91
C ARG A 67 -8.76 14.87 5.34
N ASP A 68 -9.54 15.67 4.62
CA ASP A 68 -10.89 16.03 5.07
C ASP A 68 -12.00 15.10 4.54
N SER A 69 -11.81 14.42 3.40
CA SER A 69 -12.91 13.64 2.80
C SER A 69 -12.82 12.13 3.05
N LEU A 70 -11.61 11.54 3.03
CA LEU A 70 -11.45 10.08 3.16
C LEU A 70 -11.39 9.61 4.62
N THR A 71 -10.78 10.40 5.50
CA THR A 71 -10.83 10.15 6.96
C THR A 71 -12.27 10.17 7.48
N TYR A 72 -13.10 11.09 6.96
CA TYR A 72 -14.52 11.21 7.34
C TYR A 72 -15.34 10.01 6.85
N LEU A 73 -15.12 9.55 5.61
CA LEU A 73 -15.84 8.40 5.05
C LEU A 73 -15.48 7.07 5.74
N ILE A 74 -14.22 6.87 6.13
CA ILE A 74 -13.80 5.67 6.87
C ILE A 74 -14.37 5.70 8.31
N THR A 75 -14.34 6.86 8.97
CA THR A 75 -14.87 7.01 10.35
C THR A 75 -16.40 6.87 10.39
N LEU A 76 -17.13 7.45 9.43
CA LEU A 76 -18.60 7.34 9.36
C LEU A 76 -19.08 5.92 9.03
N ARG A 77 -18.34 5.16 8.19
CA ARG A 77 -18.67 3.75 7.93
C ARG A 77 -18.51 2.87 9.18
N GLN A 78 -17.48 3.12 10.00
CA GLN A 78 -17.29 2.38 11.25
C GLN A 78 -18.34 2.75 12.31
N MET A 79 -18.75 4.01 12.42
CA MET A 79 -19.83 4.39 13.34
C MET A 79 -21.19 3.80 12.95
N LYS A 80 -21.54 3.72 11.65
CA LYS A 80 -22.79 3.07 11.21
C LYS A 80 -22.85 1.56 11.46
N GLN A 81 -21.71 0.86 11.53
CA GLN A 81 -21.68 -0.57 11.83
C GLN A 81 -21.66 -0.89 13.34
N LYS A 82 -21.30 0.07 14.19
CA LYS A 82 -21.23 -0.11 15.65
C LYS A 82 -22.55 0.19 16.38
N PHE A 83 -23.52 0.80 15.69
CA PHE A 83 -24.88 1.09 16.20
C PHE A 83 -25.95 0.21 15.53
N ARG A 84 -25.62 -1.03 15.21
CA ARG A 84 -26.57 -2.01 14.69
C ARG A 84 -26.48 -3.31 15.49
#